data_AF-A0A7X8DNL5-F1
#
_entry.id   AF-A0A7X8DNL5-F1
#
_cell.length_a   1.000
_cell.length_b   1.000
_cell.length_c   1.000
_cell.angle_alpha   90.00
_cell.angle_beta   90.00
_cell.angle_gamma   90.00
#
_symmetry.space_group_name_H-M   'P 1'
#
loop_
_entity.id
_entity.type
_entity.pdbx_description
1 polymer ?
#
loop_
_entity_poly.entity_id
_entity_poly.type
_entity_poly.pdbx_seq_one_letter_code
_entity_poly.pdbx_strand_id
1 'polypeptide(L)' 'MTLLGTQIGTTVNFTGTVTTPIIVTSDTTIVSCGDINVQNVKVQNGAKLILDAAGEVNIISDFDVELGSEFEIVYP' A
#
# COMPACT_ATOMS: atom_id res chain seq x y z
N MET A 1 -6.41 -21.25 -4.61
CA MET A 1 -5.93 -20.69 -3.33
C MET A 1 -6.29 -19.22 -3.35
N THR A 2 -7.34 -18.87 -2.61
CA THR A 2 -8.05 -17.59 -2.69
C THR A 2 -7.41 -16.62 -1.72
N LEU A 3 -7.00 -15.43 -2.17
CA LEU A 3 -6.58 -14.38 -1.26
C LEU A 3 -7.84 -13.71 -0.70
N LEU A 4 -8.05 -13.87 0.62
CA LEU A 4 -9.05 -13.12 1.39
C LEU A 4 -8.38 -11.82 1.84
N GLY A 5 -8.63 -10.72 1.12
CA GLY A 5 -8.49 -9.38 1.67
C GLY A 5 -9.82 -8.98 2.30
N THR A 6 -9.98 -9.17 3.61
CA THR A 6 -11.15 -8.65 4.31
C THR A 6 -10.98 -7.15 4.45
N GLN A 7 -11.63 -6.37 3.58
CA GLN A 7 -11.74 -4.93 3.75
C GLN A 7 -12.73 -4.67 4.90
N ILE A 8 -12.18 -4.44 6.09
CA ILE A 8 -12.91 -3.88 7.23
C ILE A 8 -12.01 -2.78 7.78
N GLY A 9 -12.36 -1.51 7.54
CA GLY A 9 -11.71 -0.35 8.15
C GLY A 9 -10.18 -0.27 7.97
N THR A 10 -9.75 0.31 6.84
CA THR A 10 -8.49 1.07 6.68
C THR A 10 -7.16 0.44 7.16
N THR A 11 -6.97 -0.87 7.10
CA THR A 11 -5.61 -1.46 7.19
C THR A 11 -5.52 -2.70 6.31
N VAL A 12 -4.68 -2.63 5.28
CA VAL A 12 -4.33 -3.79 4.43
C VAL A 12 -2.93 -4.24 4.81
N ASN A 13 -2.83 -5.39 5.48
CA ASN A 13 -1.53 -6.01 5.76
C ASN A 13 -1.07 -6.78 4.52
N PHE A 14 -0.10 -6.24 3.79
CA PHE A 14 0.57 -6.97 2.72
C PHE A 14 1.59 -7.94 3.33
N THR A 15 1.19 -9.18 3.58
CA THR A 15 2.12 -10.25 3.93
C THR A 15 2.28 -11.18 2.72
N GLY A 16 3.43 -11.10 2.04
CA GLY A 16 3.81 -12.01 0.93
C GLY A 16 4.08 -11.33 -0.41
N THR A 17 4.75 -12.04 -1.32
CA THR A 17 5.05 -11.60 -2.69
C THR A 17 3.74 -11.45 -3.48
N VAL A 18 3.30 -10.21 -3.72
CA VAL A 18 2.06 -9.94 -4.46
C VAL A 18 2.37 -9.87 -5.96
N THR A 19 1.93 -10.87 -6.73
CA THR A 19 2.16 -10.93 -8.19
C THR A 19 1.09 -10.19 -9.01
N THR A 20 -0.02 -9.79 -8.38
CA THR A 20 -1.08 -8.98 -8.99
C THR A 20 -1.03 -7.56 -8.47
N PRO A 21 -1.34 -6.54 -9.30
CA PRO A 21 -1.27 -5.18 -8.82
C PRO A 21 -2.26 -4.90 -7.69
N ILE A 22 -1.76 -4.28 -6.62
CA ILE A 22 -2.55 -3.73 -5.52
C ILE A 22 -3.14 -2.41 -6.02
N ILE A 23 -4.46 -2.36 -6.18
CA ILE A 23 -5.14 -1.16 -6.65
C ILE A 23 -5.78 -0.44 -5.46
N VAL A 24 -5.27 0.74 -5.13
CA VAL A 24 -5.79 1.64 -4.10
C VAL A 24 -6.72 2.66 -4.77
N THR A 25 -8.01 2.61 -4.43
CA THR A 25 -9.08 3.46 -5.02
C THR A 25 -9.77 4.36 -3.99
N SER A 26 -9.39 4.25 -2.73
CA SER A 26 -9.85 5.06 -1.60
C SER A 26 -8.70 5.28 -0.63
N ASP A 27 -8.77 6.34 0.17
CA ASP A 27 -7.75 6.66 1.17
C ASP A 27 -7.44 5.44 2.05
N THR A 28 -6.16 5.11 2.14
CA THR A 28 -5.67 3.90 2.78
C THR A 28 -4.41 4.22 3.56
N THR A 29 -4.39 3.85 4.84
CA THR A 29 -3.19 3.89 5.67
C THR A 29 -2.77 2.47 6.01
N ILE A 30 -1.49 2.19 5.89
CA ILE A 30 -0.90 0.91 6.28
C ILE A 30 0.14 1.21 7.35
N VAL A 31 -0.09 0.67 8.54
CA VAL A 31 0.78 0.86 9.70
C VAL A 31 1.50 -0.46 9.98
N SER A 32 2.82 -0.41 10.09
CA SER A 32 3.66 -1.56 10.44
C SER A 32 4.63 -1.20 11.56
N CYS A 33 4.76 -2.08 12.55
CA CYS A 33 5.79 -1.97 13.60
C CYS A 33 7.19 -2.41 13.12
N GLY A 34 7.35 -2.75 11.84
CA GLY A 34 8.62 -3.07 11.20
C GLY A 34 8.63 -2.54 9.78
N ASP A 35 9.30 -3.25 8.88
CA ASP A 35 9.37 -2.84 7.47
C ASP A 35 8.01 -2.98 6.76
N ILE A 36 7.82 -2.19 5.71
CA ILE A 36 6.76 -2.34 4.71
C ILE A 36 7.42 -2.65 3.37
N ASN A 37 7.02 -3.76 2.75
CA ASN A 37 7.49 -4.14 1.42
C ASN A 37 6.30 -4.08 0.45
N VAL A 38 6.37 -3.18 -0.54
CA VAL A 38 5.32 -3.03 -1.56
C VAL A 38 5.82 -3.40 -2.94
N GLN A 39 4.94 -4.06 -3.70
CA GLN A 39 5.18 -4.53 -5.06
C GLN A 39 3.90 -4.35 -5.88
N ASN A 40 4.04 -3.86 -7.12
CA ASN A 40 2.98 -3.66 -8.10
C ASN A 40 1.82 -2.83 -7.52
N VAL A 41 2.10 -1.62 -7.04
CA VAL A 41 1.04 -0.77 -6.47
C VAL A 41 0.55 0.23 -7.51
N LYS A 42 -0.77 0.44 -7.57
CA LYS A 42 -1.38 1.54 -8.30
C LYS A 42 -2.32 2.31 -7.38
N VAL A 43 -2.04 3.58 -7.15
CA VAL A 43 -2.93 4.52 -6.46
C VAL A 43 -3.69 5.33 -7.50
N GLN A 44 -5.02 5.28 -7.45
CA GLN A 44 -5.89 5.89 -8.46
C GLN A 44 -7.18 6.45 -7.86
N ASN A 45 -8.01 7.08 -8.70
CA ASN A 45 -9.30 7.66 -8.31
C ASN A 45 -9.19 8.78 -7.26
N GLY A 46 -8.09 9.53 -7.27
CA GLY A 46 -7.87 10.62 -6.31
C GLY A 46 -7.61 10.15 -4.88
N ALA A 47 -7.29 8.87 -4.70
CA ALA A 47 -7.05 8.29 -3.39
C ALA A 47 -5.66 8.66 -2.86
N LYS A 48 -5.53 8.65 -1.53
CA LYS A 48 -4.24 8.75 -0.84
C LYS A 48 -3.80 7.41 -0.26
N LEU A 49 -2.58 6.97 -0.55
CA LEU A 49 -1.93 5.87 0.15
C LEU A 49 -0.88 6.40 1.13
N ILE A 50 -1.00 6.03 2.40
CA ILE A 50 -0.02 6.34 3.45
C ILE A 50 0.63 5.04 3.92
N LEU A 51 1.96 4.99 3.88
CA LEU A 51 2.76 3.90 4.46
C LEU A 51 3.48 4.44 5.70
N ASP A 52 3.07 3.97 6.87
CA ASP A 52 3.62 4.32 8.18
C ASP A 52 4.37 3.11 8.74
N ALA A 53 5.68 3.09 8.53
CA ALA A 53 6.54 2.01 8.96
C ALA A 53 7.44 2.49 10.10
N ALA A 54 7.53 1.71 11.18
CA ALA A 54 8.56 1.91 12.19
C ALA A 54 9.97 1.48 11.70
N GLY A 55 10.02 0.64 10.65
CA GLY A 55 11.24 0.24 9.94
C GLY A 55 11.38 0.92 8.59
N GLU A 56 11.84 0.18 7.57
CA GLU A 56 12.01 0.69 6.21
C GLU A 56 10.77 0.50 5.32
N VAL A 57 10.55 1.41 4.38
CA VAL A 57 9.60 1.22 3.28
C VAL A 57 10.36 0.85 2.02
N ASN A 58 10.19 -0.38 1.56
CA ASN A 58 10.82 -0.92 0.36
C ASN A 58 9.82 -1.01 -0.78
N ILE A 59 10.04 -0.22 -1.83
CA ILE A 59 9.32 -0.31 -3.10
C ILE A 59 10.13 -1.20 -4.04
N ILE A 60 9.69 -2.44 -4.23
CA ILE A 60 10.51 -3.50 -4.84
C ILE A 60 10.17 -3.72 -6.32
N SER A 61 9.05 -3.18 -6.80
CA SER A 61 8.65 -3.20 -8.21
C SER A 61 7.79 -1.98 -8.56
N ASP A 62 7.16 -1.99 -9.74
CA ASP A 62 6.34 -0.90 -10.27
C ASP A 62 5.39 -0.30 -9.22
N PHE A 63 5.41 1.03 -9.15
CA PHE A 63 4.60 1.83 -8.24
C PHE A 63 4.08 3.05 -9.00
N ASP A 64 2.79 3.04 -9.31
CA ASP A 64 2.12 4.06 -10.10
C ASP A 64 1.18 4.89 -9.23
N VAL A 65 1.26 6.21 -9.36
CA VAL A 65 0.32 7.15 -8.74
C VAL A 65 -0.34 7.96 -9.86
N GLU A 66 -1.64 7.75 -10.04
CA GLU A 66 -2.42 8.46 -11.05
C GLU A 66 -2.55 9.94 -10.70
N LEU A 67 -2.64 10.80 -11.73
CA LEU A 67 -2.86 12.23 -11.55
C LEU A 67 -4.07 12.49 -10.63
N GLY A 68 -3.87 13.34 -9.62
CA GLY A 68 -4.87 13.66 -8.60
C GLY A 68 -4.91 12.71 -7.41
N SER A 69 -4.17 11.59 -7.45
CA SER A 69 -3.96 10.70 -6.31
C SER A 69 -2.68 11.07 -5.56
N GLU A 70 -2.55 10.59 -4.33
CA GLU A 70 -1.45 10.92 -3.43
C GLU A 70 -0.76 9.68 -2.87
N PHE A 71 0.54 9.82 -2.61
CA PHE A 71 1.34 8.82 -1.91
C PHE A 71 2.21 9.52 -0.87
N GLU A 72 2.23 8.97 0.34
CA GLU A 72 3.01 9.47 1.47
C GLU A 72 3.69 8.31 2.21
N ILE A 73 4.96 8.51 2.58
CA ILE A 73 5.66 7.66 3.54
C ILE A 73 5.82 8.48 4.81
N VAL A 74 5.28 7.97 5.91
CA VAL A 74 5.50 8.57 7.23
C VAL A 74 6.80 7.96 7.77
N TYR A 75 7.79 8.82 7.95
CA TYR A 75 9.06 8.47 8.58
C TYR A 75 8.97 8.86 10.07
N PRO A 76 9.53 8.07 11.00
CA PRO A 76 9.71 8.50 12.37
C PRO A 76 10.64 9.72 12.50
#